data_AF-A0A5E7CVR3-F1
#
_entry.id   AF-A0A5E7CVR3-F1
#
_cell.length_a   1.000
_cell.length_b   1.000
_cell.length_c   1.000
_cell.angle_alpha   90.00
_cell.angle_beta   90.00
_cell.angle_gamma   90.00
#
_symmetry.space_group_name_H-M   'P 1'
#
loop_
_entity.id
_entity.type
_entity.pdbx_description
1 polymer ?
#
loop_
_entity_poly.entity_id
_entity_poly.type
_entity_poly.pdbx_seq_one_letter_code
_entity_poly.pdbx_strand_id
1 'polypeptide(L)'
;MVTKENLHKPLTVGEVASRSGVAVTALHFYESKGLIKSQRNAGNQRRYARAVLRRVALIKVAQRLGIPLAEIGEALKVLPDDRAPTAADWKFLSEQWRRELDERINQLTLLRDRLNGCIGCGCLSMEACPLRNQGDVLGEQGPGAHFLDR
;
A
#
# COMPACT_ATOMS: atom_id res chain seq x y z
N MET A 1 13.87 24.71 13.28
CA MET A 1 15.19 24.59 12.60
C MET A 1 15.95 23.42 13.21
N VAL A 2 16.59 22.57 12.40
CA VAL A 2 17.40 21.43 12.89
C VAL A 2 18.84 21.91 13.09
N THR A 3 19.37 21.87 14.32
CA THR A 3 20.78 22.18 14.61
C THR A 3 21.70 20.98 14.31
N LYS A 4 22.99 21.24 14.01
CA LYS A 4 24.00 20.20 13.72
C LYS A 4 24.13 19.16 14.85
N GLU A 5 24.01 19.58 16.11
CA GLU A 5 24.00 18.68 17.29
C GLU A 5 22.80 17.72 17.32
N ASN A 6 21.65 18.16 16.80
CA ASN A 6 20.45 17.33 16.79
C ASN A 6 20.40 16.37 15.59
N LEU A 7 21.35 16.41 14.64
CA LEU A 7 21.34 15.55 13.45
C LEU A 7 21.46 14.06 13.75
N HIS A 8 22.10 13.70 14.87
CA HIS A 8 22.34 12.31 15.26
C HIS A 8 21.49 11.86 16.44
N LYS A 9 20.73 12.77 17.06
CA LYS A 9 19.90 12.43 18.22
C LYS A 9 18.75 11.51 17.82
N PRO A 10 18.62 10.32 18.44
CA PRO A 10 17.48 9.43 18.23
C PRO A 10 16.15 10.12 18.60
N LEU A 11 15.11 9.84 17.82
CA LEU A 11 13.77 10.40 17.99
C LEU A 11 12.94 9.53 18.93
N THR A 12 12.12 10.16 19.75
CA THR A 12 11.02 9.49 20.46
C THR A 12 9.93 9.03 19.49
N VAL A 13 9.10 8.08 19.91
CA VAL A 13 7.96 7.62 19.09
C VAL A 13 6.98 8.75 18.75
N GLY A 14 6.76 9.68 19.69
CA GLY A 14 5.89 10.84 19.48
C GLY A 14 6.45 11.83 18.46
N GLU A 15 7.76 12.07 18.48
CA GLU A 15 8.42 12.89 17.46
C GLU A 15 8.35 12.27 16.07
N VAL A 16 8.55 10.95 15.96
CA VAL A 16 8.39 10.25 14.68
C VAL A 16 6.95 10.39 14.20
N ALA A 17 5.97 10.08 15.06
CA ALA A 17 4.54 10.15 14.73
C ALA A 17 4.13 11.54 14.22
N SER A 18 4.50 12.58 14.96
CA SER A 18 4.24 13.97 14.59
C SER A 18 4.86 14.34 13.25
N ARG A 19 6.12 13.98 12.99
CA ARG A 19 6.85 14.38 11.78
C ARG A 19 6.47 13.56 10.55
N SER A 20 6.13 12.28 10.70
CA SER A 20 5.70 11.44 9.58
C SER A 20 4.19 11.52 9.32
N GLY A 21 3.43 12.12 10.24
CA GLY A 21 1.97 12.17 10.19
C GLY A 21 1.36 10.77 10.20
N VAL A 22 1.87 9.89 11.06
CA VAL A 22 1.28 8.55 11.31
C VAL A 22 1.05 8.39 12.79
N ALA A 23 0.03 7.63 13.17
CA ALA A 23 -0.24 7.35 14.57
C ALA A 23 0.90 6.53 15.20
N VAL A 24 1.10 6.67 16.51
CA VAL A 24 2.05 5.84 17.28
C VAL A 24 1.73 4.35 17.14
N THR A 25 0.45 4.00 17.10
CA THR A 25 -0.01 2.62 16.85
C THR A 25 0.45 2.09 15.49
N ALA A 26 0.46 2.93 14.45
CA ALA A 26 0.98 2.56 13.14
C ALA A 26 2.50 2.35 13.17
N LEU A 27 3.25 3.16 13.93
CA LEU A 27 4.69 2.92 14.12
C LEU A 27 4.96 1.58 14.82
N HIS A 28 4.24 1.29 15.90
CA HIS A 28 4.35 -0.01 16.57
C HIS A 28 3.97 -1.18 15.65
N PHE A 29 2.96 -0.98 14.78
CA PHE A 29 2.57 -1.98 13.80
C PHE A 29 3.64 -2.19 12.73
N TYR A 30 4.23 -1.13 12.18
CA TYR A 30 5.34 -1.25 11.24
C TYR A 30 6.55 -1.94 11.88
N GLU A 31 6.82 -1.64 13.15
CA GLU A 31 7.89 -2.27 13.92
C GLU A 31 7.61 -3.77 14.15
N SER A 32 6.38 -4.16 14.50
CA SER A 32 6.01 -5.56 14.68
C SER A 32 6.03 -6.36 13.37
N LYS A 33 5.85 -5.68 12.23
CA LYS A 33 6.04 -6.24 10.89
C LYS A 33 7.49 -6.19 10.39
N GLY A 34 8.44 -5.73 11.21
CA GLY A 34 9.86 -5.66 10.88
C GLY A 34 10.22 -4.57 9.86
N LEU A 35 9.31 -3.68 9.53
CA LEU A 35 9.51 -2.64 8.51
C LEU A 35 10.37 -1.49 9.03
N ILE A 36 10.28 -1.22 10.32
CA ILE A 36 11.12 -0.23 11.01
C ILE A 36 11.70 -0.86 12.27
N LYS A 37 12.80 -0.29 12.77
CA LYS A 37 13.46 -0.77 13.98
C LYS A 37 13.60 0.38 14.99
N SER A 38 13.45 0.04 16.26
CA SER A 38 13.76 0.92 17.38
C SER A 38 14.89 0.34 18.22
N GLN A 39 15.55 1.22 18.98
CA GLN A 39 16.42 0.87 20.09
C GLN A 39 15.73 1.29 21.39
N ARG A 40 16.07 0.64 22.50
CA ARG A 40 15.58 1.05 23.81
C ARG A 40 16.65 1.86 24.53
N ASN A 41 16.24 2.95 25.18
CA ASN A 41 17.12 3.70 26.06
C ASN A 41 17.16 3.07 27.47
N ALA A 42 17.95 3.65 28.38
CA ALA A 42 18.05 3.20 29.77
C ALA A 42 16.70 3.17 30.53
N GLY A 43 15.75 4.03 30.15
CA GLY A 43 14.39 4.03 30.68
C GLY A 43 13.42 3.08 29.97
N ASN A 44 13.93 2.12 29.19
CA ASN A 44 13.15 1.14 28.41
C ASN A 44 12.18 1.75 27.37
N GLN A 45 12.38 3.02 27.00
CA GLN A 45 11.57 3.72 26.00
C GLN A 45 12.16 3.54 24.60
N ARG A 46 11.30 3.35 23.61
CA ARG A 46 11.69 3.27 22.20
C ARG A 46 12.31 4.57 21.70
N ARG A 47 13.38 4.43 20.93
CA ARG A 47 14.10 5.48 20.25
C ARG A 47 14.39 5.03 18.82
N TYR A 48 14.18 5.93 17.88
CA TYR A 48 14.32 5.64 16.45
C TYR A 48 15.46 6.47 15.86
N ALA A 49 16.27 5.84 15.00
CA ALA A 49 17.21 6.58 14.18
C ALA A 49 16.46 7.52 13.24
N ARG A 50 17.04 8.69 12.91
CA ARG A 50 16.37 9.66 12.03
C ARG A 50 16.07 9.12 10.62
N ALA A 51 16.85 8.14 10.16
CA ALA A 51 16.61 7.40 8.93
C ALA A 51 15.19 6.78 8.87
N VAL A 52 14.58 6.49 10.02
CA VAL A 52 13.22 5.94 10.10
C VAL A 52 12.20 6.84 9.39
N LEU A 53 12.38 8.17 9.42
CA LEU A 53 11.42 9.10 8.80
C LEU A 53 11.34 8.89 7.29
N ARG A 54 12.48 8.64 6.64
CA ARG A 54 12.52 8.32 5.21
C ARG A 54 11.88 6.98 4.92
N ARG A 55 12.13 5.96 5.76
CA ARG A 55 11.52 4.64 5.58
C ARG A 55 10.00 4.69 5.78
N VAL A 56 9.50 5.41 6.78
CA VAL A 56 8.06 5.63 7.00
C VAL A 56 7.43 6.41 5.83
N ALA A 57 8.11 7.43 5.30
CA ALA A 57 7.63 8.14 4.12
C ALA A 57 7.48 7.20 2.92
N LEU A 58 8.44 6.31 2.70
CA LEU A 58 8.42 5.28 1.65
C LEU A 58 7.21 4.34 1.80
N ILE A 59 7.00 3.82 3.01
CA ILE A 59 5.84 2.97 3.34
C ILE A 59 4.53 3.70 3.03
N LYS A 60 4.39 4.97 3.45
CA LYS A 60 3.17 5.76 3.19
C LYS A 60 2.91 5.97 1.72
N VAL A 61 3.94 6.26 0.92
CA VAL A 61 3.76 6.45 -0.52
C VAL A 61 3.31 5.15 -1.17
N ALA A 62 3.95 4.02 -0.86
CA ALA A 62 3.55 2.72 -1.38
C ALA A 62 2.11 2.34 -0.98
N GLN A 63 1.72 2.58 0.27
CA GLN A 63 0.33 2.36 0.71
C GLN A 63 -0.68 3.24 -0.04
N ARG A 64 -0.33 4.49 -0.37
CA ARG A 64 -1.18 5.38 -1.18
C ARG A 64 -1.34 4.90 -2.62
N LEU A 65 -0.37 4.17 -3.15
CA LEU A 65 -0.44 3.49 -4.45
C LEU A 65 -1.29 2.20 -4.40
N GLY A 66 -1.83 1.86 -3.21
CA GLY A 66 -2.63 0.66 -3.00
C GLY A 66 -1.78 -0.61 -2.86
N ILE A 67 -0.50 -0.50 -2.53
CA ILE A 67 0.39 -1.64 -2.43
C ILE A 67 0.22 -2.30 -1.07
N PRO A 68 -0.05 -3.62 -1.01
CA PRO A 68 -0.19 -4.35 0.24
C PRO A 68 1.06 -4.23 1.11
N LEU A 69 0.87 -4.11 2.43
CA LEU A 69 1.98 -3.94 3.36
C LEU A 69 2.97 -5.11 3.34
N ALA A 70 2.51 -6.32 3.01
CA ALA A 70 3.38 -7.49 2.84
C ALA A 70 4.37 -7.30 1.68
N GLU A 71 3.90 -6.83 0.53
CA GLU A 71 4.73 -6.54 -0.64
C GLU A 71 5.70 -5.37 -0.37
N ILE A 72 5.23 -4.34 0.35
CA ILE A 72 6.12 -3.27 0.83
C ILE A 72 7.23 -3.87 1.71
N GLY A 73 6.90 -4.82 2.58
CA GLY A 73 7.86 -5.52 3.42
C GLY A 73 8.92 -6.27 2.63
N GLU A 74 8.52 -7.07 1.65
CA GLU A 74 9.45 -7.78 0.76
C GLU A 74 10.34 -6.81 -0.01
N ALA A 75 9.76 -5.74 -0.55
CA ALA A 75 10.48 -4.73 -1.29
C ALA A 75 11.46 -3.93 -0.39
N LEU A 76 11.19 -3.78 0.91
CA LEU A 76 12.12 -3.14 1.84
C LEU A 76 13.26 -4.04 2.31
N LYS A 77 13.15 -5.37 2.21
CA LYS A 77 14.23 -6.31 2.62
C LYS A 77 15.49 -6.19 1.77
N VAL A 78 15.38 -5.74 0.52
CA VAL A 78 16.54 -5.48 -0.33
C VAL A 78 17.29 -4.20 0.06
N LEU A 79 16.70 -3.37 0.92
CA LEU A 79 17.34 -2.14 1.38
C LEU A 79 18.10 -2.38 2.69
N PRO A 80 19.29 -1.77 2.85
CA PRO A 80 20.02 -1.85 4.11
C PRO A 80 19.22 -1.25 5.27
N ASP A 81 19.28 -1.91 6.43
CA ASP A 81 18.59 -1.48 7.66
C ASP A 81 19.33 -0.39 8.43
N ASP A 82 20.61 -0.18 8.14
CA ASP A 82 21.53 0.71 8.85
C ASP A 82 21.57 2.14 8.28
N ARG A 83 21.01 2.36 7.08
CA ARG A 83 20.93 3.67 6.44
C ARG A 83 19.53 4.03 5.95
N ALA A 84 19.32 5.32 5.72
CA ALA A 84 18.11 5.78 5.06
C ALA A 84 18.10 5.31 3.59
N PRO A 85 16.92 4.99 3.03
CA PRO A 85 16.77 4.79 1.60
C PRO A 85 17.27 6.01 0.81
N THR A 86 18.01 5.75 -0.26
CA THR A 86 18.58 6.73 -1.20
C THR A 86 17.63 6.93 -2.38
N ALA A 87 17.96 7.90 -3.25
CA ALA A 87 17.24 8.09 -4.50
C ALA A 87 17.34 6.87 -5.45
N ALA A 88 18.47 6.15 -5.43
CA ALA A 88 18.66 4.94 -6.22
C ALA A 88 17.76 3.80 -5.71
N ASP A 89 17.70 3.62 -4.38
CA ASP A 89 16.78 2.66 -3.75
C ASP A 89 15.32 2.98 -4.12
N TRP A 90 14.94 4.27 -4.04
CA TRP A 90 13.61 4.73 -4.43
C TRP A 90 13.30 4.43 -5.90
N LYS A 91 14.25 4.70 -6.80
CA LYS A 91 14.07 4.42 -8.23
C LYS A 91 13.82 2.93 -8.47
N PHE A 92 14.62 2.06 -7.85
CA PHE A 92 14.46 0.61 -7.97
C PHE A 92 13.08 0.12 -7.51
N LEU A 93 12.64 0.55 -6.32
CA LEU A 93 11.33 0.15 -5.78
C LEU A 93 10.16 0.74 -6.59
N SER A 94 10.25 2.02 -6.94
CA SER A 94 9.19 2.72 -7.66
C SER A 94 8.99 2.19 -9.09
N GLU A 95 10.01 1.64 -9.75
CA GLU A 95 9.87 1.00 -11.06
C GLU A 95 8.97 -0.24 -11.01
N GLN A 96 9.04 -1.04 -9.94
CA GLN A 96 8.15 -2.19 -9.75
C GLN A 96 6.71 -1.72 -9.52
N TRP A 97 6.54 -0.80 -8.58
CA TRP A 97 5.24 -0.27 -8.18
C TRP A 97 4.54 0.51 -9.29
N ARG A 98 5.31 1.18 -10.15
CA ARG A 98 4.77 1.87 -11.32
C ARG A 98 4.07 0.90 -12.26
N ARG A 99 4.65 -0.29 -12.50
CA ARG A 99 4.03 -1.29 -13.37
C ARG A 99 2.70 -1.80 -12.81
N GLU A 100 2.64 -2.07 -11.51
CA GLU A 100 1.39 -2.49 -10.85
C GLU A 100 0.34 -1.38 -10.87
N LEU A 101 0.75 -0.12 -10.68
CA LEU A 101 -0.13 1.03 -10.77
C LEU A 101 -0.69 1.21 -12.18
N ASP A 102 0.17 1.12 -13.20
CA ASP A 102 -0.21 1.23 -14.61
C ASP A 102 -1.23 0.13 -14.98
N GLU A 103 -1.02 -1.10 -14.51
CA GLU A 103 -1.97 -2.21 -14.72
C GLU A 103 -3.33 -1.93 -14.06
N ARG A 104 -3.34 -1.46 -12.81
CA ARG A 104 -4.58 -1.08 -12.11
C ARG A 104 -5.29 0.07 -12.80
N ILE A 105 -4.56 1.07 -13.28
CA ILE A 105 -5.12 2.19 -14.05
C ILE A 105 -5.79 1.66 -15.33
N ASN A 106 -5.14 0.75 -16.05
CA ASN A 106 -5.70 0.15 -17.26
C ASN A 106 -7.00 -0.62 -16.96
N GLN A 107 -7.01 -1.45 -15.91
CA GLN A 107 -8.19 -2.20 -15.49
C GLN A 107 -9.34 -1.28 -15.07
N LEU A 108 -9.05 -0.26 -14.26
CA LEU A 108 -10.05 0.72 -13.81
C LEU A 108 -10.56 1.59 -14.96
N THR A 109 -9.70 1.93 -15.92
CA THR A 109 -10.07 2.65 -17.14
C THR A 109 -11.00 1.80 -18.00
N LEU A 110 -10.65 0.54 -18.23
CA LEU A 110 -11.47 -0.41 -18.96
C LEU A 110 -12.84 -0.59 -18.31
N LEU A 111 -12.86 -0.72 -16.97
CA LEU A 111 -14.10 -0.84 -16.21
C LEU A 111 -14.95 0.43 -16.31
N ARG A 112 -14.34 1.62 -16.17
CA ARG A 112 -15.02 2.92 -16.34
C ARG A 112 -15.61 3.07 -17.73
N ASP A 113 -14.86 2.71 -18.77
CA ASP A 113 -15.29 2.89 -20.16
C ASP A 113 -16.38 1.87 -20.53
N ARG A 114 -16.35 0.68 -19.91
CA ARG A 114 -17.40 -0.36 -20.02
C ARG A 114 -18.53 -0.19 -19.01
N LEU A 115 -18.48 0.81 -18.14
CA LEU A 115 -19.49 1.03 -17.09
C LEU A 115 -20.86 1.35 -17.71
N ASN A 116 -20.84 1.99 -18.88
CA ASN A 116 -22.01 2.26 -19.72
C ASN A 116 -22.11 1.27 -20.88
N GLY A 117 -21.36 0.17 -20.87
CA GLY A 117 -21.11 -0.70 -22.02
C GLY A 117 -20.99 -2.16 -21.63
N CYS A 118 -22.13 -2.85 -21.57
CA CYS A 118 -22.30 -4.30 -21.54
C CYS A 118 -21.09 -5.10 -21.04
N ILE A 119 -21.06 -5.37 -19.73
CA ILE A 119 -20.14 -6.35 -19.14
C ILE A 119 -20.59 -7.75 -19.62
N GLY A 120 -20.20 -8.13 -20.85
CA GLY A 120 -20.23 -9.51 -21.36
C GLY A 120 -21.29 -9.92 -22.40
N CYS A 121 -22.21 -9.05 -22.86
CA CYS A 121 -23.27 -9.43 -23.82
C CYS A 121 -23.22 -8.71 -25.19
N GLY A 122 -22.70 -7.47 -25.26
CA GLY A 122 -22.78 -6.65 -26.47
C GLY A 122 -24.18 -6.06 -26.77
N CYS A 123 -25.13 -6.11 -25.84
CA CYS A 123 -26.55 -5.80 -26.08
C CYS A 123 -27.14 -4.56 -25.35
N LEU A 124 -26.36 -3.88 -24.50
CA LEU A 124 -26.65 -2.62 -23.79
C LEU A 124 -28.14 -2.27 -23.60
N SER A 125 -28.88 -3.07 -22.83
CA SER A 125 -30.21 -2.68 -22.37
C SER A 125 -30.46 -3.15 -20.94
N MET A 126 -30.79 -2.19 -20.06
CA MET A 126 -31.31 -2.45 -18.71
C MET A 126 -32.80 -2.84 -18.72
N GLU A 127 -33.44 -2.86 -19.88
CA GLU A 127 -34.84 -3.25 -20.06
C GLU A 127 -34.98 -4.71 -20.56
N ALA A 128 -33.89 -5.33 -21.01
CA ALA A 128 -33.88 -6.73 -21.41
C ALA A 128 -32.48 -7.36 -21.31
N CYS A 129 -32.31 -8.35 -20.43
CA CYS A 129 -31.60 -9.56 -20.82
C CYS A 129 -32.03 -10.80 -20.02
N PRO A 130 -33.18 -11.41 -20.35
CA PRO A 130 -33.54 -12.74 -19.85
C PRO A 130 -32.55 -13.87 -20.23
N LEU A 131 -31.47 -13.61 -20.98
CA LEU A 131 -30.58 -14.65 -21.52
C LEU A 131 -29.42 -15.09 -20.60
N ARG A 132 -29.00 -14.31 -19.59
CA ARG A 132 -27.81 -14.69 -18.77
C ARG A 132 -28.13 -15.62 -17.61
N ASN A 133 -29.25 -15.39 -16.94
CA ASN A 133 -29.68 -16.21 -15.80
C ASN A 133 -31.20 -16.20 -15.79
N GLN A 134 -31.80 -16.72 -16.86
CA GLN A 134 -33.25 -16.75 -16.98
C GLN A 134 -33.83 -17.51 -15.79
N GLY A 135 -34.73 -16.87 -15.05
CA GLY A 135 -35.36 -17.50 -13.89
C GLY A 135 -34.40 -17.77 -12.72
N ASP A 136 -33.26 -17.09 -12.64
CA ASP A 136 -32.31 -17.18 -11.53
C ASP A 136 -31.77 -18.59 -11.23
N VAL A 137 -31.71 -19.46 -12.24
CA VAL A 137 -31.29 -20.86 -12.10
C VAL A 137 -29.90 -21.04 -11.49
N LEU A 138 -29.01 -20.06 -11.63
CA LEU A 138 -27.66 -20.12 -11.05
C LEU A 138 -27.64 -19.90 -9.54
N GLY A 139 -28.70 -19.32 -8.95
CA GLY A 139 -28.83 -19.17 -7.50
C GLY A 139 -28.86 -20.52 -6.76
N GLU A 140 -29.26 -21.60 -7.44
CA GLU A 140 -29.20 -22.96 -6.91
C GLU A 140 -27.76 -23.47 -6.72
N GLN A 141 -26.79 -22.86 -7.40
CA GLN A 141 -25.38 -23.26 -7.38
C GLN A 141 -24.57 -22.54 -6.30
N GLY A 142 -25.22 -21.68 -5.52
CA GLY A 142 -24.61 -20.94 -4.41
C GLY A 142 -24.54 -19.43 -4.66
N PRO A 143 -24.18 -18.65 -3.63
CA PRO A 143 -24.16 -17.20 -3.74
C PRO A 143 -22.97 -16.71 -4.58
N GLY A 144 -23.17 -15.64 -5.34
CA GLY A 144 -22.08 -14.90 -5.97
C GLY A 144 -22.38 -14.46 -7.40
N ALA A 145 -21.43 -13.76 -8.00
CA ALA A 145 -21.54 -13.36 -9.39
C ALA A 145 -20.84 -14.40 -10.26
N HIS A 146 -21.62 -15.40 -10.68
CA HIS A 146 -21.21 -16.57 -11.47
C HIS A 146 -20.51 -16.26 -12.81
N PHE A 147 -20.41 -14.98 -13.20
CA PHE A 147 -19.84 -14.55 -14.47
C PHE A 147 -18.70 -13.53 -14.34
N LEU A 148 -18.16 -13.27 -13.14
CA LEU A 148 -17.11 -12.27 -12.95
C LEU A 148 -15.72 -12.70 -13.46
N ASP A 149 -15.46 -14.00 -13.59
CA ASP A 149 -14.12 -14.54 -13.85
C ASP A 149 -13.92 -15.09 -15.28
N ARG A 150 -14.70 -14.61 -16.27
CA ARG A 150 -14.55 -15.00 -17.69
C ARG A 150 -14.20 -13.82 -18.59
#